data_AF-A0AA51YLV7-F1
#
_entry.id   AF-A0AA51YLV7-F1
#
_cell.length_a   1.000
_cell.length_b   1.000
_cell.length_c   1.000
_cell.angle_alpha   90.00
_cell.angle_beta   90.00
_cell.angle_gamma   90.00
#
_symmetry.space_group_name_H-M   'P 1'
#
loop_
_entity.id
_entity.type
_entity.pdbx_description
1 polymer ?
#
loop_
_entity_poly.entity_id
_entity_poly.type
_entity_poly.pdbx_seq_one_letter_code
_entity_poly.pdbx_strand_id
1 'polypeptide(L)'
;MKPFFDCPRFKKCSVNNCPLDPEYPDICTDPRDIEGKCTLGKVYRLRIAERYHGVFKLGGMTRREFAALKAWGSKTPEEQAEYKARLKKIGFASGSENDKQKRIVTPGGCSE
;
A
#
# COMPACT_ATOMS: atom_id res chain seq x y z
N MET A 1 -0.94 -10.66 -18.62
CA MET A 1 -1.79 -11.10 -17.50
C MET A 1 -2.31 -9.84 -16.80
N LYS A 2 -3.60 -9.75 -16.44
CA LYS A 2 -4.12 -8.51 -15.83
C LYS A 2 -3.77 -8.45 -14.33
N PRO A 3 -3.33 -7.29 -13.79
CA PRO A 3 -2.78 -7.22 -12.43
C PRO A 3 -3.72 -7.66 -11.30
N PHE A 4 -5.03 -7.46 -11.46
CA PHE A 4 -6.00 -7.83 -10.44
C PHE A 4 -6.18 -9.34 -10.26
N PHE A 5 -5.73 -10.19 -11.20
CA PHE A 5 -5.78 -11.65 -11.04
C PHE A 5 -4.86 -12.14 -9.91
N ASP A 6 -3.82 -11.38 -9.58
CA ASP A 6 -2.89 -11.70 -8.48
C ASP A 6 -3.47 -11.34 -7.11
N CYS A 7 -4.63 -10.69 -7.05
CA CYS A 7 -5.31 -10.41 -5.80
C CYS A 7 -5.89 -11.70 -5.21
N PRO A 8 -5.58 -12.06 -3.94
CA PRO A 8 -6.09 -13.28 -3.32
C PRO A 8 -7.61 -13.31 -3.18
N ARG A 9 -8.25 -12.14 -3.26
CA ARG A 9 -9.71 -11.99 -3.14
C ARG A 9 -10.40 -11.87 -4.49
N PHE A 10 -9.68 -11.84 -5.62
CA PHE A 10 -10.24 -11.57 -6.95
C PHE A 10 -11.50 -12.38 -7.25
N LYS A 11 -11.47 -13.70 -6.99
CA LYS A 11 -12.59 -14.61 -7.25
C LYS A 11 -13.89 -14.31 -6.49
N LYS A 12 -13.84 -13.52 -5.41
CA LYS A 12 -14.97 -13.25 -4.50
C LYS A 12 -15.17 -11.75 -4.23
N CYS A 13 -14.40 -10.88 -4.87
CA CYS A 13 -14.44 -9.45 -4.60
C CYS A 13 -15.32 -8.76 -5.63
N SER A 14 -16.35 -8.07 -5.14
CA SER A 14 -17.30 -7.29 -5.95
C SER A 14 -17.00 -5.79 -5.94
N VAL A 15 -15.87 -5.37 -5.37
CA VAL A 15 -15.55 -3.95 -5.21
C VAL A 15 -15.49 -3.26 -6.58
N ASN A 16 -16.39 -2.31 -6.80
CA ASN A 16 -16.42 -1.55 -8.05
C ASN A 16 -15.29 -0.51 -8.13
N ASN A 17 -14.71 -0.13 -6.99
CA ASN A 17 -13.69 0.91 -6.87
C ASN A 17 -12.31 0.35 -6.49
N CYS A 18 -11.83 -0.63 -7.25
CA CYS A 18 -10.62 -1.38 -6.90
C CYS A 18 -9.33 -0.57 -7.14
N PRO A 19 -8.43 -0.39 -6.14
CA PRO A 19 -7.14 0.27 -6.36
C PRO A 19 -6.14 -0.55 -7.20
N LEU A 20 -6.46 -1.82 -7.49
CA LEU A 20 -5.70 -2.70 -8.40
C LEU A 20 -6.35 -2.77 -9.79
N ASP A 21 -7.25 -1.84 -10.10
CA ASP A 21 -7.72 -1.62 -11.45
C ASP A 21 -6.77 -0.64 -12.19
N PRO A 22 -6.34 -0.91 -13.44
CA PRO A 22 -5.53 0.02 -14.23
C PRO A 22 -6.19 1.39 -14.48
N GLU A 23 -7.53 1.44 -14.51
CA GLU A 23 -8.29 2.66 -14.74
C GLU A 23 -8.50 3.45 -13.44
N TYR A 24 -8.23 2.84 -12.27
CA TYR A 24 -8.29 3.54 -10.99
C TYR A 24 -7.32 4.74 -10.96
N PRO A 25 -7.77 5.92 -10.49
CA PRO A 25 -9.00 6.16 -9.76
C PRO A 25 -10.11 6.82 -10.60
N ASP A 26 -10.05 6.73 -11.92
CA ASP A 26 -10.93 7.45 -12.85
C ASP A 26 -12.11 6.60 -13.34
N ILE A 27 -12.27 5.42 -12.75
CA ILE A 27 -13.40 4.50 -12.99
C ILE A 27 -14.73 5.10 -12.55
N CYS A 28 -15.78 4.78 -13.30
CA CYS A 28 -17.15 5.13 -12.94
C CYS A 28 -17.66 4.16 -11.87
N THR A 29 -18.01 4.68 -10.69
CA THR A 29 -18.56 3.89 -9.58
C THR A 29 -20.02 4.26 -9.36
N ASP A 30 -20.92 3.28 -9.25
CA ASP A 30 -22.31 3.55 -8.85
C ASP A 30 -22.33 4.00 -7.38
N PRO A 31 -22.87 5.18 -7.04
CA PRO A 31 -22.94 5.66 -5.67
C PRO A 31 -23.83 4.80 -4.75
N ARG A 32 -24.69 3.94 -5.32
CA ARG A 32 -25.54 3.00 -4.58
C ARG A 32 -24.86 1.68 -4.28
N ASP A 33 -23.65 1.45 -4.80
CA ASP A 33 -22.88 0.26 -4.49
C ASP A 33 -22.39 0.30 -3.04
N ILE A 34 -22.80 -0.71 -2.27
CA ILE A 34 -22.43 -0.86 -0.87
C ILE A 34 -20.94 -1.20 -0.70
N GLU A 35 -20.29 -1.81 -1.70
CA GLU A 35 -18.88 -2.18 -1.69
C GLU A 35 -18.01 -1.13 -2.42
N GLY A 36 -18.20 0.15 -2.08
CA GLY A 36 -17.43 1.26 -2.67
C GLY A 36 -15.94 1.34 -2.25
N LYS A 37 -15.45 0.43 -1.40
CA LYS A 37 -14.07 0.45 -0.89
C LYS A 37 -13.43 -0.92 -0.78
N CYS A 38 -12.23 -1.05 -1.33
CA CYS A 38 -11.41 -2.24 -1.19
C CYS A 38 -10.97 -2.45 0.28
N THR A 39 -11.26 -3.63 0.82
CA THR A 39 -10.89 -4.05 2.17
C THR A 39 -9.62 -4.90 2.23
N LEU A 40 -8.94 -5.14 1.09
CA LEU A 40 -7.62 -5.79 1.09
C LEU A 40 -6.60 -4.92 1.87
N GLY A 41 -5.62 -5.52 2.52
CA GLY A 41 -4.57 -4.77 3.22
C GLY A 41 -3.68 -3.97 2.26
N LYS A 42 -3.24 -2.76 2.68
CA LYS A 42 -2.34 -1.89 1.89
C LYS A 42 -1.09 -2.63 1.42
N VAL A 43 -0.46 -3.40 2.31
CA VAL A 43 0.79 -4.14 2.01
C VAL A 43 0.61 -5.09 0.83
N TYR A 44 -0.52 -5.80 0.74
CA TYR A 44 -0.78 -6.70 -0.38
C TYR A 44 -0.97 -5.93 -1.70
N ARG A 45 -1.70 -4.81 -1.66
CA ARG A 45 -1.88 -3.98 -2.86
C ARG A 45 -0.56 -3.44 -3.37
N LEU A 46 0.32 -2.97 -2.49
CA LEU A 46 1.63 -2.47 -2.87
C LEU A 46 2.51 -3.56 -3.47
N ARG A 47 2.55 -4.75 -2.86
CA ARG A 47 3.32 -5.88 -3.41
C ARG A 47 2.86 -6.30 -4.81
N ILE A 48 1.55 -6.24 -5.08
CA ILE A 48 1.03 -6.48 -6.43
C ILE A 48 1.44 -5.34 -7.36
N ALA A 49 1.29 -4.08 -6.93
CA ALA A 49 1.70 -2.93 -7.72
C ALA A 49 3.19 -2.92 -8.09
N GLU A 50 4.06 -3.38 -7.20
CA GLU A 50 5.49 -3.56 -7.44
C GLU A 50 5.77 -4.60 -8.55
N ARG A 51 4.91 -5.60 -8.76
CA ARG A 51 5.09 -6.55 -9.87
C ARG A 51 4.69 -5.99 -11.23
N TYR A 52 3.82 -4.98 -11.24
CA TYR A 52 3.25 -4.38 -12.43
C TYR A 52 3.57 -2.88 -12.50
N HIS A 53 4.87 -2.58 -12.62
CA HIS A 53 5.36 -1.21 -12.74
C HIS A 53 4.72 -0.48 -13.93
N GLY A 54 4.29 0.77 -13.71
CA GLY A 54 3.70 1.62 -14.75
C GLY A 54 2.23 1.34 -15.09
N VAL A 55 1.61 0.28 -14.55
CA VAL A 55 0.20 -0.02 -14.82
C VAL A 55 -0.73 0.78 -13.92
N PHE A 56 -0.33 1.03 -12.67
CA PHE A 56 -1.16 1.68 -11.68
C PHE A 56 -0.80 3.15 -11.51
N LYS A 57 -1.74 4.06 -11.82
CA LYS A 57 -1.57 5.52 -11.65
C LYS A 57 -1.16 5.91 -10.23
N LEU A 58 -1.72 5.22 -9.23
CA LEU A 58 -1.48 5.46 -7.80
C LEU A 58 -0.70 4.32 -7.12
N GLY A 59 -0.06 3.42 -7.89
CA GLY A 59 0.76 2.34 -7.32
C GLY A 59 0.01 1.40 -6.37
N GLY A 60 -1.26 1.10 -6.64
CA GLY A 60 -2.08 0.25 -5.75
C GLY A 60 -2.54 0.93 -4.45
N MET A 61 -2.27 2.23 -4.29
CA MET A 61 -2.77 3.03 -3.17
C MET A 61 -4.15 3.61 -3.46
N THR A 62 -4.95 3.79 -2.41
CA THR A 62 -6.18 4.59 -2.50
C THR A 62 -5.86 6.08 -2.65
N ARG A 63 -6.81 6.89 -3.16
CA ARG A 63 -6.67 8.36 -3.22
C ARG A 63 -6.21 8.98 -1.90
N ARG A 64 -6.79 8.54 -0.78
CA ARG A 64 -6.44 9.04 0.57
C ARG A 64 -5.02 8.66 0.98
N GLU A 65 -4.61 7.42 0.72
CA GLU A 65 -3.25 6.96 1.02
C GLU A 65 -2.20 7.69 0.18
N PHE A 66 -2.49 7.91 -1.10
CA PHE A 66 -1.61 8.64 -1.99
C PHE A 66 -1.52 10.13 -1.63
N ALA A 67 -2.64 10.76 -1.28
CA ALA A 67 -2.66 12.13 -0.78
C ALA A 67 -1.86 12.27 0.52
N ALA A 68 -2.00 11.32 1.45
CA ALA A 68 -1.20 11.30 2.68
C ALA A 68 0.30 11.11 2.40
N LEU A 69 0.67 10.26 1.45
CA LEU A 69 2.07 10.08 1.04
C LEU A 69 2.64 11.39 0.45
N LYS A 70 1.89 12.05 -0.43
CA LYS A 70 2.28 13.34 -1.01
C LYS A 70 2.42 14.42 0.06
N ALA A 71 1.44 14.54 0.96
CA ALA A 71 1.47 15.50 2.05
C ALA A 71 2.61 15.23 3.04
N TRP A 72 3.00 13.97 3.23
CA TRP A 72 4.19 13.62 4.01
C TRP A 72 5.48 13.98 3.27
N GLY A 73 5.57 13.66 1.98
CA GLY A 73 6.73 13.97 1.14
C GLY A 73 6.98 15.47 0.94
N SER A 74 5.96 16.31 1.04
CA SER A 74 6.08 17.77 0.97
C SER A 74 6.55 18.42 2.27
N LYS A 75 6.62 17.69 3.38
CA LYS A 75 7.07 18.21 4.66
C LYS A 75 8.59 18.23 4.76
N THR A 76 9.13 19.28 5.36
CA THR A 76 10.56 19.39 5.68
C THR A 76 10.98 18.33 6.70
N PRO A 77 12.27 17.96 6.77
CA PRO A 77 12.76 17.03 7.79
C PRO A 77 12.43 17.46 9.23
N GLU A 78 12.44 18.76 9.50
CA GLU A 78 12.10 19.36 10.80
C GLU A 78 10.63 19.14 11.15
N GLU A 79 9.71 19.45 10.23
CA GLU A 79 8.28 19.19 10.42
C GLU A 79 7.96 17.70 10.57
N GLN A 80 8.68 16.83 9.84
CA GLN A 80 8.54 15.38 9.98
C GLN A 80 8.97 14.91 11.36
N ALA A 81 10.05 15.48 11.92
CA ALA A 81 10.53 15.17 13.27
C ALA A 81 9.53 15.62 14.33
N GLU A 82 8.97 16.84 14.21
CA GLU A 82 7.94 17.34 15.12
C GLU A 82 6.68 16.47 15.08
N TYR A 83 6.23 16.08 13.88
CA TYR A 83 5.06 15.21 13.74
C TYR A 83 5.28 13.85 14.41
N LYS A 84 6.46 13.23 14.24
CA LYS A 84 6.84 11.99 14.92
C LYS A 84 6.88 12.18 16.44
N ALA A 85 7.45 13.29 16.93
CA ALA A 85 7.48 13.60 18.36
C ALA A 85 6.07 13.76 18.93
N ARG A 86 5.14 14.38 18.18
CA ARG A 86 3.74 14.51 18.57
C ARG A 86 3.03 13.16 18.66
N LEU A 87 3.25 12.26 17.70
CA LEU A 87 2.68 10.90 17.76
C LEU A 87 3.18 10.12 18.98
N LYS A 88 4.47 10.23 19.32
CA LYS A 88 5.07 9.61 20.50
C LYS A 88 4.43 10.11 21.80
N LYS A 89 4.13 11.43 21.89
CA LYS A 89 3.46 12.03 23.05
C LYS A 89 2.02 11.54 23.25
N ILE A 90 1.32 11.23 22.17
CA ILE A 90 -0.07 10.71 22.20
C ILE A 90 -0.10 9.22 22.58
N GLY A 91 1.06 8.58 22.83
CA GLY A 91 1.15 7.17 23.15
C GLY A 91 1.01 6.26 21.93
N PHE A 92 1.05 6.81 20.71
CA PHE A 92 1.15 6.02 19.49
C PHE A 92 2.61 5.55 19.38
N ALA A 93 2.95 4.49 20.10
CA ALA A 93 4.27 3.88 20.05
C ALA A 93 4.54 3.46 18.60
N SER A 94 5.39 4.23 17.93
CA SER A 94 5.87 3.93 16.60
C SER A 94 6.65 2.62 16.65
N GLY A 95 6.02 1.54 16.19
CA GLY A 95 6.71 0.29 15.89
C GLY A 95 7.64 0.47 14.69
N SER A 96 8.82 1.06 14.91
CA SER A 96 9.98 0.97 14.02
C SER A 96 11.18 1.34 14.87
N GLU A 97 12.12 0.44 15.14
CA GLU A 97 13.36 0.40 14.35
C GLU A 97 14.05 -0.99 14.26
N ASN A 98 13.51 -2.07 14.84
CA ASN A 98 14.29 -3.33 14.98
C ASN A 98 14.12 -4.42 13.90
N ASP A 99 13.31 -4.22 12.84
CA ASP A 99 13.04 -5.31 11.86
C ASP A 99 14.03 -5.36 10.68
N LYS A 100 15.08 -4.52 10.66
CA LYS A 100 16.10 -4.55 9.59
C LYS A 100 17.26 -5.51 9.83
N GLN A 101 17.33 -6.20 10.98
CA GLN A 101 18.52 -6.99 11.35
C GLN A 101 18.40 -8.51 11.18
N LYS A 102 17.28 -9.05 10.67
CA LYS A 102 17.05 -10.51 10.59
C LYS A 102 17.10 -11.15 9.19
N ARG A 103 17.72 -10.49 8.20
CA ARG A 103 18.11 -11.16 6.95
C ARG A 103 19.60 -10.97 6.68
N ILE A 104 20.43 -11.48 7.59
CA ILE A 104 21.75 -11.94 7.19
C ILE A 104 21.50 -13.28 6.49
N VAL A 105 21.58 -13.22 5.17
CA VAL A 105 21.61 -14.35 4.26
C VAL A 105 22.79 -15.23 4.67
N THR A 106 22.56 -16.45 5.13
CA THR A 106 23.59 -17.48 5.17
C THR A 106 23.73 -18.04 3.75
N PRO A 107 24.90 -17.94 3.10
CA PRO A 107 25.18 -18.69 1.89
C PRO A 107 25.72 -20.09 2.26
N GLY A 108 25.27 -21.12 1.55
CA GLY A 108 25.88 -22.46 1.57
C GLY A 108 24.99 -23.54 2.18
N GLY A 109 24.76 -24.69 1.56
CA GLY A 109 25.31 -25.20 0.30
C GLY A 109 24.52 -26.42 -0.19
N CYS A 110 24.51 -26.59 -1.51
CA CYS A 110 24.21 -27.84 -2.17
C CYS A 110 25.42 -28.78 -2.05
N SER A 111 25.18 -30.02 -1.67
CA SER A 111 25.96 -31.22 -2.00
C SER A 111 24.95 -32.36 -1.86
N GLU A 112 24.40 -32.82 -2.98
CA GLU A 112 24.77 -34.07 -3.68
C GLU A 112 24.44 -35.34 -2.87
#